data_AF-A0A3M1GQE9-F1
#
_entry.id   AF-A0A3M1GQE9-F1
#
_cell.length_a   1.000
_cell.length_b   1.000
_cell.length_c   1.000
_cell.angle_alpha   90.00
_cell.angle_beta   90.00
_cell.angle_gamma   90.00
#
_symmetry.space_group_name_H-M   'P 1'
#
loop_
_entity.id
_entity.type
_entity.pdbx_description
1 polymer ?
#
loop_
_entity_poly.entity_id
_entity_poly.type
_entity_poly.pdbx_seq_one_letter_code
_entity_poly.pdbx_strand_id
1 'polypeptide(L)'
;MQAVTHLAAGAAIAAWLRPHESRARLAVATALAALSHVPLDDLALATYHPPRPLLHDPFWIAFHAAAWLGAALVAWRWRASAVVLAAALLPDLDWVLARPTGLWEPGALHAAVRALPGMREVSGTLRAVVPDLRAQPAAAAVELAIVALLLALAHRAQRRAAPTPADAAAASLAEG
;
A
#
# COMPACT_ATOMS: atom_id res chain seq x y z
N MET A 1 -7.86 -7.67 4.69
CA MET A 1 -7.89 -7.33 3.26
C MET A 1 -7.76 -5.83 3.14
N GLN A 2 -6.56 -5.38 2.79
CA GLN A 2 -6.23 -4.02 2.36
C GLN A 2 -5.12 -4.06 1.30
N ALA A 3 -4.91 -5.22 0.65
CA ALA A 3 -3.80 -5.44 -0.26
C ALA A 3 -3.76 -4.40 -1.39
N VAL A 4 -4.91 -4.05 -1.96
CA VAL A 4 -5.00 -2.98 -2.97
C VAL A 4 -4.57 -1.62 -2.41
N THR A 5 -4.94 -1.31 -1.18
CA THR A 5 -4.58 -0.07 -0.48
C THR A 5 -3.08 -0.03 -0.17
N HIS A 6 -2.50 -1.11 0.36
CA HIS A 6 -1.06 -1.21 0.59
C HIS A 6 -0.26 -1.14 -0.71
N LEU A 7 -0.70 -1.84 -1.77
CA LEU A 7 -0.06 -1.76 -3.09
C LEU A 7 -0.17 -0.35 -3.69
N ALA A 8 -1.30 0.32 -3.55
CA ALA A 8 -1.47 1.71 -4.00
C ALA A 8 -0.54 2.66 -3.23
N ALA A 9 -0.37 2.47 -1.92
CA ALA A 9 0.58 3.21 -1.11
C ALA A 9 2.04 2.94 -1.52
N GLY A 10 2.41 1.68 -1.71
CA GLY A 10 3.73 1.28 -2.21
C GLY A 10 4.01 1.87 -3.60
N ALA A 11 3.02 1.88 -4.49
CA ALA A 11 3.11 2.49 -5.81
C ALA A 11 3.31 4.02 -5.72
N ALA A 12 2.59 4.70 -4.82
CA ALA A 12 2.78 6.12 -4.58
C ALA A 12 4.18 6.43 -4.05
N ILE A 13 4.63 5.69 -3.03
CA ILE A 13 5.98 5.83 -2.45
C ILE A 13 7.05 5.60 -3.52
N ALA A 14 6.95 4.53 -4.30
CA ALA A 14 7.90 4.23 -5.37
C ALA A 14 7.92 5.30 -6.46
N ALA A 15 6.74 5.83 -6.85
CA ALA A 15 6.66 6.88 -7.85
C ALA A 15 7.33 8.18 -7.39
N TRP A 16 7.20 8.55 -6.12
CA TRP A 16 7.85 9.74 -5.55
C TRP A 16 9.35 9.55 -5.36
N LEU A 17 9.76 8.40 -4.83
CA LEU A 17 11.14 8.16 -4.44
C LEU A 17 12.00 7.60 -5.56
N ARG A 18 11.45 7.20 -6.70
CA ARG A 18 12.21 6.73 -7.89
C ARG A 18 13.33 5.75 -7.49
N PRO A 19 12.98 4.60 -6.89
CA PRO A 19 13.95 3.69 -6.26
C PRO A 19 14.98 3.10 -7.22
N HIS A 20 14.73 3.15 -8.53
CA HIS A 20 15.65 2.67 -9.57
C HIS A 20 16.89 3.55 -9.75
N GLU A 21 16.89 4.78 -9.23
CA GLU A 21 18.04 5.69 -9.39
C GLU A 21 19.17 5.48 -8.40
N SER A 22 18.90 4.90 -7.23
CA SER A 22 19.95 4.57 -6.29
C SER A 22 19.52 3.54 -5.27
N ARG A 23 20.49 2.78 -4.75
CA ARG A 23 20.27 1.81 -3.67
C ARG A 23 19.73 2.46 -2.39
N ALA A 24 20.16 3.68 -2.09
CA ALA A 24 19.67 4.44 -0.94
C ALA A 24 18.18 4.76 -1.08
N ARG A 25 17.74 5.20 -2.27
CA ARG A 25 16.32 5.50 -2.53
C ARG A 25 15.46 4.24 -2.53
N LEU A 26 15.99 3.12 -3.04
CA LEU A 26 15.35 1.81 -2.90
C LEU A 26 15.17 1.43 -1.43
N ALA A 27 16.22 1.52 -0.62
CA ALA A 27 16.15 1.18 0.80
C ALA A 27 15.11 2.04 1.55
N VAL A 28 15.12 3.36 1.33
CA VAL A 28 14.14 4.28 1.93
C VAL A 28 12.72 3.98 1.44
N ALA A 29 12.51 3.74 0.14
CA ALA A 29 11.18 3.42 -0.39
C ALA A 29 10.64 2.11 0.17
N THR A 30 11.47 1.08 0.25
CA THR A 30 11.13 -0.22 0.86
C THR A 30 10.76 -0.07 2.33
N ALA A 31 11.56 0.68 3.10
CA ALA A 31 11.29 0.92 4.52
C ALA A 31 9.97 1.68 4.71
N LEU A 32 9.74 2.74 3.95
CA LEU A 32 8.49 3.51 4.02
C LEU A 32 7.28 2.70 3.58
N ALA A 33 7.42 1.84 2.57
CA ALA A 33 6.36 0.94 2.13
C ALA A 33 5.96 -0.03 3.24
N ALA A 34 6.92 -0.66 3.91
CA ALA A 34 6.66 -1.52 5.06
C ALA A 34 6.05 -0.75 6.24
N LEU A 35 6.56 0.45 6.55
CA LEU A 35 6.04 1.29 7.64
C LEU A 35 4.63 1.82 7.38
N SER A 36 4.28 2.07 6.12
CA SER A 36 2.94 2.54 5.74
C SER A 36 1.83 1.58 6.14
N HIS A 37 2.17 0.31 6.37
CA HIS A 37 1.22 -0.71 6.80
C HIS A 37 0.50 -0.33 8.10
N VAL A 38 1.23 0.13 9.12
CA VAL A 38 0.66 0.48 10.43
C VAL A 38 -0.46 1.51 10.37
N PRO A 39 -0.23 2.72 9.80
CA PRO A 39 -1.30 3.71 9.72
C PRO A 39 -2.44 3.29 8.79
N LEU A 40 -2.15 2.50 7.74
CA LEU A 40 -3.20 2.00 6.83
C LEU A 40 -4.12 0.98 7.51
N ASP A 41 -3.59 0.11 8.35
CA ASP A 41 -4.42 -0.80 9.16
C ASP A 41 -5.29 -0.07 10.15
N ASP A 42 -4.77 1.01 10.74
CA ASP A 42 -5.54 1.77 11.72
C ASP A 42 -6.64 2.57 11.01
N LEU A 43 -6.38 3.04 9.79
CA LEU A 43 -7.40 3.59 8.89
C LEU A 43 -8.42 2.54 8.43
N ALA A 44 -8.11 1.24 8.50
CA ALA A 44 -9.05 0.17 8.17
C ALA A 44 -10.26 0.15 9.10
N LEU A 45 -10.18 0.79 10.28
CA LEU A 45 -11.34 1.01 11.13
C LEU A 45 -12.44 1.77 10.39
N ALA A 46 -12.09 2.73 9.54
CA ALA A 46 -13.06 3.51 8.76
C ALA A 46 -13.39 2.91 7.39
N THR A 47 -12.86 1.73 7.05
CA THR A 47 -13.17 1.05 5.78
C THR A 47 -14.02 -0.19 6.00
N TYR A 48 -14.66 -0.69 4.95
CA TYR A 48 -15.50 -1.89 5.06
C TYR A 48 -14.63 -3.15 5.19
N HIS A 49 -14.43 -3.59 6.43
CA HIS A 49 -13.68 -4.80 6.73
C HIS A 49 -14.28 -5.54 7.94
N PRO A 50 -15.40 -6.27 7.77
CA PRO A 50 -16.06 -6.92 8.88
C PRO A 50 -15.09 -7.90 9.59
N PRO A 51 -15.15 -8.01 10.92
CA PRO A 51 -14.18 -8.79 11.71
C PRO A 51 -14.23 -10.30 11.42
N ARG A 52 -15.31 -10.76 10.77
CA ARG A 52 -15.44 -12.12 10.26
C ARG A 52 -15.80 -12.06 8.78
N PRO A 53 -15.22 -12.95 7.95
CA PRO A 53 -15.59 -13.04 6.54
C PRO A 53 -17.07 -13.42 6.41
N LEU A 54 -17.80 -12.69 5.56
CA LEU A 54 -19.21 -12.92 5.28
C LEU A 54 -19.36 -13.67 3.96
N LEU A 55 -19.02 -14.97 3.97
CA LEU A 55 -18.94 -15.80 2.74
C LEU A 55 -20.28 -16.03 2.03
N HIS A 56 -21.39 -15.63 2.65
CA HIS A 56 -22.74 -15.71 2.07
C HIS A 56 -23.33 -14.34 1.74
N ASP A 57 -22.61 -13.25 2.01
CA ASP A 57 -23.04 -11.89 1.68
C ASP A 57 -22.56 -11.53 0.25
N PRO A 58 -23.48 -11.32 -0.71
CA PRO A 58 -23.10 -11.01 -2.09
C PRO A 58 -22.31 -9.71 -2.21
N PHE A 59 -22.58 -8.72 -1.35
CA PHE A 59 -21.82 -7.47 -1.35
C PHE A 59 -20.37 -7.72 -0.93
N TRP A 60 -20.17 -8.46 0.16
CA TRP A 60 -18.84 -8.81 0.65
C TRP A 60 -18.03 -9.54 -0.43
N ILE A 61 -18.64 -10.52 -1.11
CA ILE A 61 -17.95 -11.29 -2.17
C ILE A 61 -17.57 -10.37 -3.34
N ALA A 62 -18.53 -9.59 -3.85
CA ALA A 62 -18.30 -8.72 -5.00
C ALA A 62 -17.25 -7.64 -4.72
N PHE A 63 -17.33 -7.01 -3.54
CA PHE A 63 -16.36 -6.01 -3.09
C PHE A 63 -14.94 -6.58 -3.02
N HIS A 64 -14.77 -7.75 -2.39
CA HIS A 64 -13.45 -8.34 -2.27
C HIS A 64 -12.92 -8.88 -3.60
N ALA A 65 -13.77 -9.42 -4.47
CA ALA A 65 -13.37 -9.79 -5.83
C ALA A 65 -12.85 -8.58 -6.63
N ALA A 66 -13.54 -7.43 -6.52
CA ALA A 66 -13.09 -6.17 -7.12
C ALA A 66 -11.78 -5.67 -6.49
N ALA A 67 -11.63 -5.76 -5.17
CA ALA A 67 -10.39 -5.39 -4.48
C ALA A 67 -9.19 -6.25 -4.91
N TRP A 68 -9.38 -7.56 -5.09
CA TRP A 68 -8.35 -8.47 -5.62
C TRP A 68 -7.96 -8.12 -7.06
N LEU A 69 -8.94 -7.87 -7.92
CA LEU A 69 -8.68 -7.41 -9.28
C LEU A 69 -7.91 -6.08 -9.28
N GLY A 70 -8.34 -5.13 -8.45
CA GLY A 70 -7.65 -3.84 -8.27
C GLY A 70 -6.21 -4.02 -7.80
N ALA A 71 -5.97 -4.87 -6.81
CA ALA A 71 -4.62 -5.20 -6.33
C ALA A 71 -3.75 -5.76 -7.47
N ALA A 72 -4.27 -6.71 -8.25
CA ALA A 72 -3.56 -7.27 -9.40
C ALA A 72 -3.22 -6.21 -10.47
N LEU A 73 -4.17 -5.33 -10.78
CA LEU A 73 -3.97 -4.23 -11.74
C LEU A 73 -2.90 -3.25 -11.26
N VAL A 74 -2.89 -2.88 -9.98
CA VAL A 74 -1.86 -2.00 -9.39
C VAL A 74 -0.50 -2.71 -9.42
N ALA A 75 -0.43 -3.97 -8.99
CA ALA A 75 0.82 -4.73 -9.03
C ALA A 75 1.39 -4.82 -10.46
N TRP A 76 0.54 -5.07 -11.44
CA TRP A 76 0.94 -5.13 -12.85
C TRP A 76 1.42 -3.76 -13.37
N ARG A 77 0.66 -2.68 -13.13
CA ARG A 77 0.96 -1.34 -13.64
C ARG A 77 2.25 -0.74 -13.06
N TRP A 78 2.61 -1.10 -11.82
CA TRP A 78 3.84 -0.67 -11.15
C TRP A 78 4.86 -1.80 -10.96
N ARG A 79 4.81 -2.85 -11.79
CA ARG A 79 5.73 -4.00 -11.71
C ARG A 79 7.22 -3.66 -11.75
N ALA A 80 7.61 -2.53 -12.35
CA ALA A 80 8.99 -2.04 -12.34
C ALA A 80 9.50 -1.68 -10.93
N SER A 81 8.59 -1.53 -9.96
CA SER A 81 8.88 -1.29 -8.54
C SER A 81 8.48 -2.48 -7.65
N ALA A 82 8.54 -3.70 -8.19
CA ALA A 82 8.09 -4.92 -7.51
C ALA A 82 8.65 -5.10 -6.09
N VAL A 83 9.91 -4.74 -5.84
CA VAL A 83 10.52 -4.83 -4.50
C VAL A 83 9.79 -3.95 -3.48
N VAL A 84 9.43 -2.72 -3.84
CA VAL A 84 8.71 -1.80 -2.96
C VAL A 84 7.27 -2.26 -2.76
N LEU A 85 6.63 -2.79 -3.80
CA LEU A 85 5.28 -3.35 -3.71
C LEU A 85 5.23 -4.60 -2.82
N ALA A 86 6.23 -5.49 -2.94
CA ALA A 86 6.37 -6.65 -2.07
C ALA A 86 6.58 -6.23 -0.61
N ALA A 87 7.37 -5.18 -0.37
CA ALA A 87 7.58 -4.65 0.98
C ALA A 87 6.30 -4.09 1.61
N ALA A 88 5.42 -3.46 0.80
CA ALA A 88 4.12 -2.98 1.28
C ALA A 88 3.18 -4.13 1.71
N LEU A 89 3.34 -5.32 1.13
CA LEU A 89 2.57 -6.52 1.47
C LEU A 89 3.26 -7.43 2.49
N LEU A 90 4.54 -7.19 2.81
CA LEU A 90 5.32 -8.10 3.63
C LEU A 90 4.68 -8.36 5.02
N PRO A 91 4.12 -7.36 5.73
CA PRO A 91 3.44 -7.61 7.00
C PRO A 91 2.16 -8.45 6.85
N ASP A 92 1.44 -8.35 5.73
CA ASP A 92 0.29 -9.22 5.45
C ASP A 92 0.73 -10.68 5.20
N LEU A 93 1.89 -10.86 4.54
CA LEU A 93 2.44 -12.18 4.22
C LEU A 93 3.02 -12.89 5.45
N ASP A 94 3.28 -12.19 6.55
CA ASP A 94 3.68 -12.74 7.84
C ASP A 94 2.85 -13.98 8.18
N TRP A 95 1.53 -13.83 8.25
CA TRP A 95 0.61 -14.89 8.65
C TRP A 95 0.61 -16.07 7.68
N VAL A 96 0.83 -15.81 6.40
CA VAL A 96 0.85 -16.81 5.33
C VAL A 96 2.15 -17.61 5.36
N LEU A 97 3.28 -16.98 5.69
CA LEU A 97 4.60 -17.59 5.69
C LEU A 97 4.96 -18.20 7.05
N ALA A 98 4.60 -17.56 8.16
CA ALA A 98 4.88 -18.01 9.51
C ALA A 98 4.23 -19.38 9.80
N ARG A 99 2.94 -19.52 9.48
CA ARG A 99 2.16 -20.72 9.80
C ARG A 99 2.72 -22.02 9.21
N PRO A 100 3.08 -22.10 7.91
CA PRO A 100 3.63 -23.33 7.34
C PRO A 100 5.12 -23.54 7.64
N THR A 101 5.89 -22.47 7.87
CA THR A 101 7.35 -22.59 8.03
C THR A 101 7.81 -22.74 9.47
N GLY A 102 7.02 -22.24 10.45
CA GLY A 102 7.38 -22.24 11.86
C GLY A 102 8.61 -21.38 12.20
N LEU A 103 9.06 -20.53 11.27
CA LEU A 103 10.28 -19.74 11.43
C LEU A 103 10.11 -18.58 12.44
N TRP A 104 8.89 -18.10 12.64
CA TRP A 104 8.53 -17.08 13.62
C TRP A 104 7.05 -17.17 14.02
N GLU A 105 6.68 -16.48 15.09
CA GLU A 105 5.29 -16.38 15.56
C GLU A 105 4.44 -15.58 14.56
N PRO A 106 3.26 -16.08 14.15
CA PRO A 106 2.37 -15.33 13.27
C PRO A 106 2.01 -13.96 13.85
N GLY A 107 2.24 -12.91 13.06
CA GLY A 107 2.06 -11.52 13.47
C GLY A 107 3.31 -10.86 14.09
N ALA A 108 4.44 -11.56 14.19
CA ALA A 108 5.68 -11.01 14.73
C ALA A 108 6.21 -9.83 13.91
N LEU A 109 6.11 -9.86 12.57
CA LEU A 109 6.52 -8.74 11.73
C LEU A 109 5.60 -7.54 11.97
N HIS A 110 4.30 -7.80 12.08
CA HIS A 110 3.31 -6.78 12.40
C HIS A 110 3.60 -6.09 13.73
N ALA A 111 3.89 -6.89 14.76
CA ALA A 111 4.24 -6.41 16.09
C ALA A 111 5.56 -5.63 16.06
N ALA A 112 6.57 -6.10 15.32
CA ALA A 112 7.85 -5.44 15.18
C ALA A 112 7.72 -4.04 14.56
N VAL A 113 6.95 -3.90 13.47
CA VAL A 113 6.73 -2.59 12.83
C VAL A 113 5.96 -1.63 13.76
N ARG A 114 4.96 -2.13 14.50
CA ARG A 114 4.21 -1.31 15.49
C ARG A 114 5.03 -0.94 16.71
N ALA A 115 6.06 -1.71 17.05
CA ALA A 115 6.95 -1.45 18.18
C ALA A 115 7.99 -0.35 17.90
N LEU A 116 8.12 0.11 16.64
CA LEU A 116 9.05 1.18 16.30
C LEU A 116 8.69 2.49 17.01
N PRO A 117 9.69 3.26 17.49
CA PRO A 117 9.44 4.55 18.14
C PRO A 117 8.60 5.47 17.25
N GLY A 118 7.57 6.11 17.81
CA GLY A 118 6.65 6.99 17.08
C GLY A 118 5.46 6.26 16.44
N MET A 119 5.58 4.97 16.08
CA MET A 119 4.47 4.23 15.46
C MET A 119 3.35 3.94 16.45
N ARG A 120 3.68 3.73 17.73
CA ARG A 120 2.67 3.52 18.78
C ARG A 120 1.82 4.76 19.00
N GLU A 121 2.43 5.94 19.01
CA GLU A 121 1.77 7.23 19.17
C GLU A 121 0.89 7.56 17.95
N VAL A 122 1.42 7.34 16.74
CA VAL A 122 0.65 7.50 15.49
C VAL A 122 -0.56 6.57 15.51
N SER A 123 -0.36 5.30 15.86
CA SER A 123 -1.42 4.31 15.92
C SER A 123 -2.48 4.65 16.96
N GLY A 124 -2.07 5.03 18.18
CA GLY A 124 -2.98 5.47 19.24
C GLY A 124 -3.79 6.70 18.84
N THR A 125 -3.15 7.68 18.19
CA THR A 125 -3.82 8.89 17.71
C THR A 125 -4.84 8.57 16.63
N LEU A 126 -4.47 7.76 15.62
CA LEU A 126 -5.38 7.36 14.56
C LEU A 126 -6.58 6.58 15.12
N ARG A 127 -6.34 5.58 15.97
CA ARG A 127 -7.42 4.79 16.58
C ARG A 127 -8.35 5.60 17.48
N ALA A 128 -7.87 6.71 18.05
CA ALA A 128 -8.69 7.60 18.87
C ALA A 128 -9.65 8.48 18.02
N VAL A 129 -9.30 8.76 16.77
CA VAL A 129 -10.08 9.69 15.91
C VAL A 129 -10.84 9.00 14.78
N VAL A 130 -10.38 7.83 14.34
CA VAL A 130 -10.97 7.09 13.23
C VAL A 130 -12.17 6.28 13.75
N PRO A 131 -13.39 6.52 13.22
CA PRO A 131 -14.57 5.76 13.64
C PRO A 131 -14.49 4.31 13.17
N ASP A 132 -15.01 3.38 13.98
CA ASP A 132 -15.14 1.97 13.58
C ASP A 132 -16.39 1.78 12.71
N LEU A 133 -16.17 1.78 11.40
CA LEU A 133 -17.17 1.58 10.35
C LEU A 133 -17.01 0.21 9.66
N ARG A 134 -16.21 -0.70 10.23
CA ARG A 134 -15.83 -1.98 9.60
C ARG A 134 -16.98 -2.86 9.18
N ALA A 135 -18.11 -2.78 9.89
CA ALA A 135 -19.30 -3.56 9.58
C ALA A 135 -20.25 -2.88 8.58
N GLN A 136 -19.99 -1.63 8.18
CA GLN A 136 -20.91 -0.84 7.35
C GLN A 136 -20.50 -0.91 5.87
N PRO A 137 -21.33 -1.48 4.96
CA PRO A 137 -21.03 -1.55 3.53
C PRO A 137 -20.66 -0.21 2.89
N ALA A 138 -21.26 0.89 3.36
CA ALA A 138 -20.96 2.24 2.90
C ALA A 138 -19.48 2.64 3.12
N ALA A 139 -18.80 2.04 4.09
CA ALA A 139 -17.38 2.27 4.35
C ALA A 139 -16.46 1.74 3.23
N ALA A 140 -16.99 0.93 2.29
CA ALA A 140 -16.26 0.56 1.08
C ALA A 140 -15.94 1.79 0.20
N ALA A 141 -16.78 2.84 0.25
CA ALA A 141 -16.52 4.08 -0.45
C ALA A 141 -15.29 4.83 0.12
N VAL A 142 -15.05 4.71 1.43
CA VAL A 142 -13.87 5.29 2.08
C VAL A 142 -12.60 4.60 1.59
N GLU A 143 -12.59 3.26 1.50
CA GLU A 143 -11.46 2.52 0.94
C GLU A 143 -11.20 2.90 -0.52
N LEU A 144 -12.26 2.97 -1.33
CA LEU A 144 -12.14 3.38 -2.72
C LEU A 144 -11.56 4.80 -2.84
N ALA A 145 -11.97 5.73 -1.98
CA ALA A 145 -11.44 7.09 -1.96
C ALA A 145 -9.96 7.12 -1.58
N ILE A 146 -9.54 6.35 -0.56
CA ILE A 146 -8.13 6.23 -0.16
C ILE A 146 -7.29 5.65 -1.31
N VAL A 147 -7.74 4.55 -1.93
CA VAL A 147 -7.07 3.93 -3.07
C VAL A 147 -6.97 4.92 -4.23
N ALA A 148 -8.06 5.59 -4.59
CA ALA A 148 -8.09 6.57 -5.67
C ALA A 148 -7.12 7.73 -5.41
N LEU A 149 -7.06 8.24 -4.17
CA LEU A 149 -6.13 9.28 -3.77
C LEU A 149 -4.68 8.82 -3.91
N LEU A 150 -4.33 7.64 -3.39
CA LEU A 150 -2.97 7.08 -3.48
C LEU A 150 -2.55 6.87 -4.94
N LEU A 151 -3.43 6.33 -5.78
CA LEU A 151 -3.17 6.18 -7.21
C LEU A 151 -3.03 7.53 -7.91
N ALA A 152 -3.85 8.53 -7.57
CA ALA A 152 -3.72 9.87 -8.12
C ALA A 152 -2.36 10.50 -7.77
N LEU A 153 -1.90 10.33 -6.52
CA LEU A 153 -0.58 10.76 -6.08
C LEU A 153 0.54 10.04 -6.84
N ALA A 154 0.44 8.72 -7.02
CA ALA A 154 1.39 7.93 -7.79
C ALA A 154 1.50 8.42 -9.24
N HIS A 155 0.36 8.65 -9.91
CA HIS A 155 0.34 9.16 -11.28
C HIS A 155 0.85 10.59 -11.40
N ARG A 156 0.55 11.45 -10.42
CA ARG A 156 1.07 12.83 -10.38
C ARG A 156 2.60 12.82 -10.24
N ALA A 157 3.14 11.97 -9.38
CA ALA A 157 4.59 11.83 -9.20
C ALA A 157 5.28 11.33 -10.47
N GLN A 158 4.73 10.30 -11.13
CA GLN A 158 5.27 9.81 -12.41
C GLN A 158 5.28 10.87 -13.50
N ARG A 159 4.21 11.65 -13.63
CA ARG A 159 4.13 12.73 -14.63
C ARG A 159 5.14 13.84 -14.40
N ARG A 160 5.46 14.15 -13.15
CA ARG A 160 6.51 15.13 -12.81
C ARG A 160 7.92 14.65 -13.11
N ALA A 161 8.12 13.33 -13.17
CA ALA A 161 9.42 12.73 -13.44
C ALA A 161 9.65 12.43 -14.93
N ALA A 162 8.61 12.55 -15.77
CA ALA A 162 8.78 12.40 -17.21
C ALA A 162 9.66 13.53 -17.75
N PRO A 163 10.66 13.22 -18.61
CA PRO A 163 11.47 14.25 -19.24
C PRO A 163 10.56 15.24 -19.97
N THR A 164 10.85 16.53 -19.81
CA THR A 164 10.10 17.55 -20.53
C THR A 164 10.40 17.45 -22.03
N PRO A 165 9.52 17.97 -22.91
CA PRO A 165 9.83 18.05 -24.34
C PRO A 165 11.15 18.79 -24.62
N ALA A 166 11.53 19.72 -23.75
CA ALA A 166 12.81 20.43 -23.81
C ALA A 166 14.00 19.50 -23.48
N ASP A 167 13.87 18.64 -22.47
CA ASP A 167 14.91 17.63 -22.14
C ASP A 167 15.10 16.63 -23.28
N ALA A 168 13.99 16.21 -23.91
CA ALA A 168 14.04 15.31 -25.07
C ALA A 168 14.69 15.97 -26.30
N ALA A 169 14.39 17.26 -26.55
CA ALA A 169 15.02 18.02 -27.62
C ALA A 169 16.52 18.23 -27.38
N ALA A 170 16.92 18.54 -26.13
CA ALA A 170 18.32 18.70 -25.76
C ALA A 170 19.11 17.38 -25.91
N ALA A 171 18.51 16.24 -25.54
CA ALA A 171 19.11 14.92 -25.75
C ALA A 171 19.29 14.61 -27.24
N SER A 172 18.28 14.90 -28.08
CA SER A 172 18.36 14.69 -29.53
C SER A 172 19.43 15.56 -30.20
N LEU A 173 19.71 16.76 -29.68
CA LEU A 173 20.77 17.64 -30.18
C LEU A 173 22.16 17.22 -29.71
N ALA A 174 22.27 16.48 -28.60
CA ALA A 174 23.54 15.95 -28.12
C ALA A 174 23.98 14.66 -28.84
N GLU A 175 23.06 14.00 -29.55
CA GLU A 175 23.31 12.76 -30.29
C GLU A 175 23.59 12.97 -31.79
N GLY A 176 23.49 14.20 -32.31
CA GLY A 176 23.72 14.56 -33.71
C GLY A 176 24.94 15.45 -33.92
#